data_AF-A0A920HKF1-F1
#
_entry.id   AF-A0A920HKF1-F1
#
_cell.length_a   1.000
_cell.length_b   1.000
_cell.length_c   1.000
_cell.angle_alpha   90.00
_cell.angle_beta   90.00
_cell.angle_gamma   90.00
#
_symmetry.space_group_name_H-M   'P 1'
#
loop_
_entity.id
_entity.type
_entity.pdbx_description
1 polymer ?
#
loop_
_entity_poly.entity_id
_entity_poly.type
_entity_poly.pdbx_seq_one_letter_code
_entity_poly.pdbx_strand_id
1 'polypeptide(L)'
;MFAWALRYVLFAFGDTGSNIWMLIFGIILHGVCYDFFFVSGQIYTDFKAGEKYKSAAQGLITLAVYGVGMLIGFRLAGRVTDIYAIEGGHNWPEIWTIPAIFAFVVFILFIIIYKNEK
;
A
#
# COMPACT_ATOMS: atom_id res chain seq x y z
N MET A 1 4.53 -4.85 -3.67
CA MET A 1 3.51 -4.11 -4.44
C MET A 1 2.45 -5.03 -5.05
N PHE A 2 2.81 -6.13 -5.71
CA PHE A 2 1.82 -7.10 -6.23
C PHE A 2 0.83 -7.62 -5.16
N ALA A 3 1.33 -8.07 -4.01
CA ALA A 3 0.48 -8.50 -2.89
C ALA A 3 -0.48 -7.38 -2.40
N TRP A 4 -0.06 -6.12 -2.54
CA TRP A 4 -0.86 -4.96 -2.16
C TRP A 4 -2.00 -4.72 -3.16
N ALA A 5 -1.72 -4.85 -4.46
CA ALA A 5 -2.75 -4.82 -5.50
C ALA A 5 -3.76 -5.97 -5.31
N LEU A 6 -3.28 -7.19 -5.09
CA LEU A 6 -4.12 -8.36 -4.84
C LEU A 6 -5.01 -8.17 -3.60
N ARG A 7 -4.45 -7.65 -2.51
CA ARG A 7 -5.19 -7.32 -1.29
C ARG A 7 -6.36 -6.37 -1.57
N TYR A 8 -6.13 -5.31 -2.33
CA TYR A 8 -7.18 -4.34 -2.64
C TYR A 8 -8.24 -4.90 -3.59
N VAL A 9 -7.84 -5.73 -4.56
CA VAL A 9 -8.80 -6.46 -5.41
C VAL A 9 -9.71 -7.33 -4.56
N LEU A 10 -9.16 -8.08 -3.59
CA LEU A 10 -9.96 -8.92 -2.70
C LEU A 10 -10.92 -8.11 -1.81
N PHE A 11 -10.53 -6.91 -1.40
CA PHE A 11 -11.43 -6.00 -0.69
C PHE A 11 -12.49 -5.37 -1.57
N ALA A 12 -12.22 -5.17 -2.86
CA ALA A 12 -13.20 -4.67 -3.81
C ALA A 12 -14.32 -5.69 -4.07
N PHE A 13 -14.00 -7.00 -4.09
CA PHE A 13 -14.96 -8.06 -4.40
C PHE A 13 -15.46 -8.86 -3.18
N GLY A 14 -14.85 -8.67 -2.01
CA GLY A 14 -15.26 -9.32 -0.78
C GLY A 14 -16.53 -8.72 -0.17
N ASP A 15 -17.33 -9.55 0.50
CA ASP A 15 -18.54 -9.15 1.21
C ASP A 15 -18.64 -9.83 2.59
N THR A 16 -19.65 -9.48 3.38
CA THR A 16 -19.92 -10.10 4.70
C THR A 16 -20.76 -11.39 4.60
N GLY A 17 -21.05 -11.85 3.39
CA GLY A 17 -21.78 -13.09 3.10
C GLY A 17 -20.83 -14.18 2.61
N SER A 18 -21.10 -14.72 1.41
CA SER A 18 -20.35 -15.84 0.85
C SER A 18 -18.89 -15.51 0.52
N ASN A 19 -18.54 -14.24 0.29
CA ASN A 19 -17.19 -13.83 -0.11
C ASN A 19 -16.35 -13.30 1.05
N ILE A 20 -16.74 -13.58 2.30
CA ILE A 20 -15.98 -13.18 3.50
C ILE A 20 -14.54 -13.72 3.49
N TRP A 21 -14.31 -14.86 2.85
CA TRP A 21 -12.97 -15.43 2.69
C TRP A 21 -12.01 -14.48 1.97
N MET A 22 -12.50 -13.66 1.03
CA MET A 22 -11.69 -12.67 0.32
C MET A 22 -11.20 -11.58 1.29
N LEU A 23 -12.08 -11.14 2.20
CA LEU A 23 -11.73 -10.16 3.23
C LEU A 23 -10.69 -10.74 4.21
N ILE A 24 -10.89 -11.98 4.67
CA ILE A 24 -9.95 -12.67 5.56
C ILE A 24 -8.58 -12.82 4.88
N PHE A 25 -8.56 -13.25 3.62
CA PHE A 25 -7.32 -13.39 2.87
C PHE A 25 -6.63 -12.05 2.63
N GLY A 26 -7.38 -11.00 2.34
CA GLY A 26 -6.84 -9.63 2.23
C GLY A 26 -6.25 -9.11 3.54
N ILE A 27 -6.79 -9.53 4.70
CA ILE A 27 -6.20 -9.24 6.02
C ILE A 27 -4.88 -10.01 6.19
N ILE A 28 -4.82 -11.29 5.84
CA ILE A 28 -3.59 -12.09 5.92
C ILE A 28 -2.48 -11.49 5.04
N LEU A 29 -2.83 -11.04 3.82
CA LEU A 29 -1.89 -10.37 2.93
C LEU A 29 -1.30 -9.08 3.50
N HIS A 30 -1.90 -8.49 4.53
CA HIS A 30 -1.35 -7.30 5.18
C HIS A 30 0.05 -7.55 5.74
N GLY A 31 0.30 -8.71 6.38
CA GLY A 31 1.62 -9.06 6.93
C GLY A 31 2.68 -9.10 5.84
N VAL A 32 2.39 -9.78 4.72
CA VAL A 32 3.28 -9.84 3.55
C VAL A 32 3.54 -8.45 2.98
N CYS A 33 2.50 -7.60 2.87
CA CYS A 33 2.68 -6.23 2.40
C CYS A 33 3.57 -5.42 3.35
N TYR A 34 3.39 -5.59 4.65
CA TYR A 34 4.12 -4.85 5.67
C TYR A 34 5.61 -5.22 5.67
N ASP A 35 5.93 -6.51 5.74
CA ASP A 35 7.32 -6.97 5.85
C ASP A 35 8.15 -6.61 4.60
N PHE A 36 7.62 -6.85 3.41
CA PHE A 36 8.37 -6.61 2.17
C PHE A 36 8.48 -5.12 1.80
N PHE A 37 7.58 -4.26 2.26
CA PHE A 37 7.69 -2.83 1.99
C PHE A 37 8.46 -2.10 3.07
N PHE A 38 8.07 -2.29 4.33
CA PHE A 38 8.66 -1.56 5.46
C PHE A 38 9.96 -2.21 5.92
N VAL A 39 9.94 -3.49 6.31
CA VAL A 39 11.14 -4.14 6.88
C VAL A 39 12.24 -4.25 5.82
N SER A 40 11.93 -4.77 4.63
CA SER A 40 12.94 -4.85 3.55
C SER A 40 13.39 -3.48 3.06
N GLY A 41 12.49 -2.49 3.01
CA GLY A 41 12.83 -1.11 2.64
C GLY A 41 13.79 -0.47 3.65
N GLN A 42 13.58 -0.70 4.93
CA GLN A 42 14.47 -0.24 5.99
C GLN A 42 15.86 -0.90 5.88
N ILE A 43 15.91 -2.23 5.71
CA ILE A 43 17.17 -2.97 5.52
C ILE A 43 17.95 -2.46 4.31
N TYR A 44 17.28 -2.27 3.17
CA TYR A 44 17.90 -1.76 1.95
C TYR A 44 18.44 -0.33 2.13
N THR A 45 17.69 0.51 2.83
CA THR A 45 18.09 1.89 3.10
C THR A 45 19.31 1.97 4.00
N ASP A 46 19.33 1.16 5.06
CA ASP A 46 20.48 1.04 5.95
C ASP A 46 21.73 0.61 5.16
N PHE A 47 21.57 -0.39 4.30
CA PHE A 47 22.65 -0.88 3.44
C PHE A 47 23.17 0.22 2.50
N LYS A 48 22.29 1.00 1.87
CA LYS A 48 22.69 2.03 0.91
C LYS A 48 23.24 3.30 1.58
N ALA A 49 22.74 3.68 2.74
CA ALA A 49 23.16 4.90 3.45
C ALA A 49 24.50 4.74 4.19
N GLY A 50 24.85 3.53 4.61
CA GLY A 50 26.04 3.25 5.40
C GLY A 50 25.92 3.72 6.86
N GLU A 51 26.82 3.23 7.72
CA GLU A 51 26.72 3.43 9.19
C GLU A 51 26.62 4.91 9.61
N LYS A 52 27.35 5.79 8.92
CA LYS A 52 27.39 7.22 9.24
C LYS A 52 26.05 7.94 9.06
N TYR A 53 25.25 7.54 8.07
CA TYR A 53 24.02 8.24 7.71
C TYR A 53 22.74 7.43 7.98
N LYS A 54 22.89 6.20 8.49
CA LYS A 54 21.82 5.27 8.79
C LYS A 54 20.61 5.92 9.48
N SER A 55 20.83 6.57 10.63
CA SER A 55 19.74 7.16 11.42
C SER A 55 19.02 8.29 10.68
N ALA A 56 19.75 9.11 9.92
CA ALA A 56 19.17 10.18 9.12
C ALA A 56 18.34 9.64 7.95
N ALA A 57 18.83 8.59 7.28
CA ALA A 57 18.12 7.94 6.18
C ALA A 57 16.82 7.26 6.65
N GLN A 58 16.87 6.57 7.80
CA GLN A 58 15.68 5.98 8.43
C GLN A 58 14.65 7.03 8.84
N GLY A 59 15.12 8.14 9.42
CA GLY A 59 14.25 9.27 9.75
C GLY A 59 13.57 9.87 8.52
N LEU A 60 14.33 10.04 7.42
CA LEU A 60 13.79 10.56 6.17
C LEU A 60 12.73 9.63 5.55
N ILE A 61 12.98 8.32 5.50
CA ILE A 61 11.99 7.36 4.99
C ILE A 61 10.75 7.31 5.88
N THR A 62 10.94 7.34 7.20
CA THR A 62 9.82 7.36 8.14
C THR A 62 8.95 8.60 7.91
N LEU A 63 9.57 9.79 7.76
CA LEU A 63 8.87 11.03 7.44
C LEU A 63 8.17 10.96 6.07
N ALA A 64 8.83 10.39 5.06
CA ALA A 64 8.27 10.28 3.72
C ALA A 64 7.03 9.36 3.70
N VAL A 65 7.09 8.21 4.39
CA VAL A 65 6.01 7.21 4.36
C VAL A 65 4.91 7.54 5.37
N TYR A 66 5.25 7.71 6.64
CA TYR A 66 4.27 7.93 7.73
C TYR A 66 3.93 9.40 7.99
N GLY A 67 4.75 10.33 7.50
CA GLY A 67 4.44 11.76 7.56
C GLY A 67 3.70 12.20 6.30
N VAL A 68 4.46 12.66 5.30
CA VAL A 68 3.91 13.30 4.11
C VAL A 68 3.06 12.33 3.29
N GLY A 69 3.54 11.11 3.07
CA GLY A 69 2.83 10.08 2.30
C GLY A 69 1.48 9.75 2.90
N MET A 70 1.43 9.47 4.21
CA MET A 70 0.19 9.17 4.93
C MET A 70 -0.77 10.36 4.95
N LEU A 71 -0.27 11.59 5.13
CA LEU A 71 -1.10 12.80 5.09
C LEU A 71 -1.81 12.95 3.73
N ILE A 72 -1.07 12.82 2.63
CA ILE A 72 -1.63 12.89 1.27
C ILE A 72 -2.58 11.71 1.05
N GLY A 73 -2.16 10.49 1.42
CA GLY A 73 -2.93 9.26 1.25
C GLY A 73 -4.29 9.32 1.95
N PHE A 74 -4.34 9.75 3.21
CA PHE A 74 -5.58 9.89 3.95
C PHE A 74 -6.48 10.99 3.40
N ARG A 75 -5.91 12.11 2.95
CA ARG A 75 -6.70 13.17 2.31
C ARG A 75 -7.33 12.71 1.00
N LEU A 76 -6.62 11.93 0.20
CA LEU A 76 -7.15 11.34 -1.02
C LEU A 76 -8.16 10.24 -0.72
N ALA A 77 -7.88 9.35 0.23
CA ALA A 77 -8.78 8.29 0.64
C ALA A 77 -10.12 8.86 1.13
N GLY A 78 -10.08 9.89 1.99
CA GLY A 78 -11.29 10.58 2.45
C GLY A 78 -12.12 11.17 1.30
N ARG A 79 -11.47 11.86 0.36
CA ARG A 79 -12.16 12.40 -0.82
C ARG A 79 -12.79 11.31 -1.68
N VAL A 80 -12.07 10.19 -1.88
CA VAL A 80 -12.59 9.06 -2.65
C VAL A 80 -13.80 8.45 -1.93
N THR A 81 -13.72 8.22 -0.62
CA THR A 81 -14.85 7.69 0.15
C THR A 81 -16.07 8.59 0.13
N ASP A 82 -15.87 9.92 0.11
CA ASP A 82 -16.94 10.91 0.01
C ASP A 82 -17.62 10.91 -1.37
N ILE A 83 -16.85 10.79 -2.46
CA ILE A 83 -17.37 10.72 -3.83
C ILE A 83 -18.24 9.48 -4.04
N TYR A 84 -17.83 8.35 -3.45
CA TYR A 84 -18.53 7.07 -3.55
C TYR A 84 -19.46 6.78 -2.37
N ALA A 85 -19.88 7.82 -1.65
CA ALA A 85 -20.95 7.70 -0.65
C ALA A 85 -22.30 7.51 -1.37
N ILE A 86 -23.09 6.56 -0.89
CA ILE A 86 -24.42 6.22 -1.42
C ILE A 86 -25.44 6.25 -0.28
N GLU A 87 -26.74 6.29 -0.59
CA GLU A 87 -27.77 6.22 0.44
C GLU A 87 -27.63 4.90 1.24
N GLY A 88 -27.31 5.02 2.53
CA GLY A 88 -27.13 3.88 3.43
C GLY A 88 -25.71 3.32 3.53
N GLY A 89 -24.69 3.92 2.90
CA GLY A 89 -23.30 3.49 3.08
C GLY A 89 -22.32 4.00 2.02
N HIS A 90 -21.42 3.11 1.59
CA HIS A 90 -20.38 3.43 0.61
C HIS A 90 -20.29 2.34 -0.45
N ASN A 91 -19.98 2.74 -1.69
CA ASN A 91 -19.64 1.81 -2.76
C ASN A 91 -18.18 1.32 -2.59
N TRP A 92 -18.01 0.31 -1.73
CA TRP A 92 -16.71 -0.29 -1.41
C TRP A 92 -15.94 -0.84 -2.62
N PRO A 93 -16.57 -1.53 -3.59
CA PRO A 93 -15.87 -1.99 -4.79
C PRO A 93 -15.11 -0.87 -5.51
N GLU A 94 -15.75 0.28 -5.74
CA GLU A 94 -15.11 1.42 -6.41
C GLU A 94 -13.99 2.04 -5.56
N ILE A 95 -14.25 2.21 -4.26
CA ILE A 95 -13.28 2.78 -3.31
C ILE A 95 -12.00 1.95 -3.26
N TRP A 96 -12.11 0.61 -3.24
CA TRP A 96 -10.96 -0.29 -3.17
C TRP A 96 -10.28 -0.54 -4.52
N THR A 97 -11.00 -0.38 -5.64
CA THR A 97 -10.43 -0.52 -6.99
C THR A 97 -9.41 0.57 -7.30
N ILE A 98 -9.63 1.80 -6.83
CA ILE A 98 -8.69 2.92 -7.02
C ILE A 98 -7.28 2.62 -6.48
N PRO A 99 -7.09 2.29 -5.19
CA PRO A 99 -5.78 1.94 -4.66
C PRO A 99 -5.26 0.61 -5.23
N ALA A 100 -6.12 -0.31 -5.68
CA ALA A 100 -5.69 -1.52 -6.40
C ALA A 100 -4.96 -1.17 -7.71
N ILE A 101 -5.57 -0.32 -8.54
CA ILE A 101 -4.98 0.15 -9.80
C ILE A 101 -3.67 0.90 -9.50
N PHE A 102 -3.67 1.81 -8.52
CA PHE A 102 -2.48 2.55 -8.14
C PHE A 102 -1.33 1.62 -7.73
N ALA A 103 -1.58 0.66 -6.84
CA ALA A 103 -0.58 -0.31 -6.39
C ALA A 103 -0.06 -1.18 -7.55
N PHE A 104 -0.93 -1.54 -8.50
CA PHE A 104 -0.54 -2.29 -9.69
C PHE A 104 0.33 -1.45 -10.64
N VAL A 105 -0.01 -0.18 -10.87
CA VAL A 105 0.82 0.74 -11.66
C VAL A 105 2.21 0.90 -11.03
N VAL A 106 2.28 1.11 -9.71
CA VAL A 106 3.56 1.20 -8.99
C VAL A 106 4.35 -0.12 -9.10
N PHE A 107 3.68 -1.27 -9.07
CA PHE A 107 4.33 -2.57 -9.29
C PHE A 107 4.97 -2.67 -10.68
N ILE A 108 4.24 -2.29 -11.73
CA ILE A 108 4.77 -2.29 -13.11
C ILE A 108 5.94 -1.32 -13.24
N LEU A 109 5.82 -0.09 -12.71
CA LEU A 109 6.90 0.88 -12.69
C LEU A 109 8.13 0.35 -11.95
N PHE A 110 7.94 -0.32 -10.82
CA PHE A 110 9.02 -0.94 -10.07
C PHE A 110 9.74 -2.00 -10.92
N ILE A 111 9.02 -2.90 -11.60
CA ILE A 111 9.63 -3.92 -12.47
C ILE A 111 10.47 -3.29 -13.59
N ILE A 112 10.00 -2.19 -14.19
CA ILE A 112 10.66 -1.55 -15.33
C ILE A 112 11.87 -0.70 -14.90
N ILE A 113 11.72 0.06 -13.81
CA ILE A 113 12.70 1.07 -13.39
C ILE A 113 13.74 0.49 -12.45
N TYR A 114 13.38 -0.48 -11.61
CA TYR A 114 14.30 -1.03 -10.63
C TYR A 114 15.42 -1.80 -11.34
N LYS A 115 16.62 -1.21 -11.31
CA LYS A 115 17.85 -1.84 -11.79
C LYS A 115 18.60 -2.35 -10.58
N ASN A 116 18.94 -3.64 -10.63
CA ASN A 116 19.79 -4.24 -9.62
C ASN A 116 21.22 -3.70 -9.84
N GLU A 117 21.64 -2.75 -9.02
CA GLU A 117 23.06 -2.41 -8.91
C GLU A 117 23.73 -3.60 -8.19
N LYS A 118 24.58 -4.34 -8.93
CA LYS A 118 25.46 -5.35 -8.34
C LYS A 118 26.56 -4.68 -7.51
#